data_AF-A0A366HD59-F1
#
_entry.id   AF-A0A366HD59-F1
#
_cell.length_a   1.000
_cell.length_b   1.000
_cell.length_c   1.000
_cell.angle_alpha   90.00
_cell.angle_beta   90.00
_cell.angle_gamma   90.00
#
_symmetry.space_group_name_H-M   'P 1'
#
loop_
_entity.id
_entity.type
_entity.pdbx_description
1 polymer ?
#
loop_
_entity_poly.entity_id
_entity_poly.type
_entity_poly.pdbx_seq_one_letter_code
_entity_poly.pdbx_strand_id
1 'polypeptide(L)'
;MPDTLFLILCSLAWLYLSVLVHATVEVFVGKLVGLEFLKIRVGSGGFKWGVKIQGVPWHFHPVPFGVYAYLQSATPERLPRKISVTCLATLAANIAMVWALTHIWPLLEDPAAHAYEGPTSPILVYTLALRVIDILFQLLPTNVVVDGLYAPTLGKLLVECLTGAYPRSWGAIFYVWGLYPQMVSRYEPGAQFETSWLANASPEEWNLIQSAEADCREGQYASFMEKMEKLLANPNLKGGERARILDGMATMMLHERVKIDLQKALAWTREAQAAAPQAITIRGTHGALLVETGAYAEAIEMLTPLTTPDSDETDRIISSIFLAKACDRQGDAHQAALWLFRAGNPEHFKELRNRILSELSPEAQAQVV
;
A
#
# COMPACT_ATOMS: atom_id res chain seq x y z
N MET A 1 0.49 40.14 -22.08
CA MET A 1 -0.48 39.08 -21.69
C MET A 1 -0.20 37.74 -22.37
N PRO A 2 -0.04 37.64 -23.70
CA PRO A 2 0.39 36.38 -24.33
C PRO A 2 1.73 35.87 -23.77
N ASP A 3 2.68 36.77 -23.46
CA ASP A 3 4.01 36.39 -22.97
C ASP A 3 3.99 35.80 -21.55
N THR A 4 3.11 36.30 -20.67
CA THR A 4 2.95 35.78 -19.31
C THR A 4 2.33 34.38 -19.31
N LEU A 5 1.30 34.16 -20.15
CA LEU A 5 0.70 32.84 -20.29
C LEU A 5 1.70 31.84 -20.87
N PHE A 6 2.45 32.25 -21.89
CA PHE A 6 3.51 31.43 -22.48
C PHE A 6 4.60 31.07 -21.45
N LEU A 7 5.09 32.06 -20.69
CA LEU A 7 6.04 31.84 -19.58
C LEU A 7 5.52 30.81 -18.58
N ILE A 8 4.25 30.92 -18.16
CA ILE A 8 3.62 29.98 -17.22
C ILE A 8 3.56 28.58 -17.84
N LEU A 9 3.15 28.44 -19.10
CA LEU A 9 3.05 27.15 -19.78
C LEU A 9 4.43 26.49 -19.97
N CYS A 10 5.44 27.25 -20.38
CA CYS A 10 6.82 26.76 -20.50
C CYS A 10 7.37 26.32 -19.14
N SER A 11 7.13 27.10 -18.09
CA SER A 11 7.56 26.77 -16.74
C SER A 11 6.87 25.50 -16.23
N LEU A 12 5.57 25.36 -16.47
CA LEU A 12 4.82 24.15 -16.11
C LEU A 12 5.33 22.93 -16.89
N ALA A 13 5.54 23.06 -18.20
CA ALA A 13 6.08 21.98 -19.03
C ALA A 13 7.47 21.54 -18.55
N TRP A 14 8.33 22.49 -18.20
CA TRP A 14 9.63 22.19 -17.61
C TRP A 14 9.52 21.51 -16.25
N LEU A 15 8.64 21.98 -15.37
CA LEU A 15 8.42 21.35 -14.06
C LEU A 15 8.00 19.89 -14.24
N TYR A 16 7.04 19.60 -15.12
CA TYR A 16 6.66 18.23 -15.47
C TYR A 16 7.85 17.40 -15.96
N LEU A 17 8.63 17.93 -16.91
CA LEU A 17 9.80 17.24 -17.44
C LEU A 17 10.83 16.96 -16.33
N SER A 18 11.10 17.94 -15.48
CA SER A 18 12.09 17.83 -14.39
C SER A 18 11.70 16.79 -13.34
N VAL A 19 10.40 16.70 -13.03
CA VAL A 19 9.85 15.75 -12.07
C VAL A 19 9.81 14.35 -12.69
N LEU A 20 9.50 14.24 -13.98
CA LEU A 20 9.58 12.98 -14.73
C LEU A 20 11.01 12.43 -14.77
N VAL A 21 12.00 13.28 -15.07
CA VAL A 21 13.42 12.87 -15.09
C VAL A 21 13.85 12.43 -13.68
N HIS A 22 13.49 13.21 -12.65
CA HIS A 22 13.76 12.87 -11.24
C HIS A 22 13.22 11.48 -10.88
N ALA A 23 11.92 11.26 -11.10
CA ALA A 23 11.26 9.99 -10.82
C ALA A 23 11.85 8.84 -11.64
N THR A 24 12.18 9.09 -12.90
CA THR A 24 12.74 8.05 -13.78
C THR A 24 14.12 7.61 -13.31
N VAL A 25 14.98 8.56 -12.91
CA VAL A 25 16.30 8.24 -12.36
C VAL A 25 16.18 7.48 -11.05
N GLU A 26 15.30 7.93 -10.15
CA GLU A 26 15.05 7.25 -8.87
C GLU A 26 14.64 5.78 -9.08
N VAL A 27 13.67 5.55 -9.97
CA VAL A 27 13.17 4.20 -10.27
C VAL A 27 14.22 3.36 -10.99
N PHE A 28 14.90 3.93 -11.98
CA PHE A 28 15.89 3.21 -12.77
C PHE A 28 17.09 2.79 -11.92
N VAL A 29 17.70 3.74 -11.19
CA VAL A 29 18.83 3.46 -10.31
C VAL A 29 18.41 2.56 -9.16
N GLY A 30 17.24 2.81 -8.57
CA GLY A 30 16.67 1.97 -7.52
C GLY A 30 16.55 0.51 -7.96
N LYS A 31 16.01 0.26 -9.17
CA LYS A 31 15.94 -1.09 -9.73
C LYS A 31 17.31 -1.71 -9.97
N LEU A 32 18.27 -0.94 -10.49
CA LEU A 32 19.64 -1.42 -10.70
C LEU A 32 20.32 -1.86 -9.40
N VAL A 33 20.02 -1.19 -8.28
CA VAL A 33 20.53 -1.60 -6.95
C VAL A 33 19.62 -2.61 -6.23
N GLY A 34 18.59 -3.12 -6.91
CA GLY A 34 17.68 -4.15 -6.39
C GLY A 34 16.68 -3.62 -5.35
N LEU A 35 16.14 -2.42 -5.56
CA LEU A 35 14.91 -1.95 -4.93
C LEU A 35 13.71 -2.31 -5.83
N GLU A 36 12.64 -2.78 -5.20
CA GLU A 36 11.37 -3.04 -5.86
C GLU A 36 10.39 -1.91 -5.56
N PHE A 37 9.70 -1.41 -6.58
CA PHE A 37 8.74 -0.32 -6.45
C PHE A 37 7.33 -0.87 -6.63
N LEU A 38 6.48 -0.66 -5.62
CA LEU A 38 5.07 -1.04 -5.67
C LEU A 38 4.27 -0.13 -6.60
N LYS A 39 4.52 1.19 -6.51
CA LYS A 39 3.91 2.21 -7.35
C LYS A 39 4.70 3.51 -7.26
N ILE A 40 4.61 4.33 -8.30
CA ILE A 40 5.18 5.66 -8.37
C ILE A 40 4.05 6.68 -8.47
N ARG A 41 4.19 7.77 -7.75
CA ARG A 41 3.26 8.90 -7.82
C ARG A 41 4.03 10.15 -8.20
N VAL A 42 3.53 10.87 -9.18
CA VAL A 42 4.13 12.08 -9.72
C VAL A 42 3.11 13.21 -9.58
N GLY A 43 3.42 14.19 -8.73
CA GLY A 43 2.58 15.34 -8.47
C GLY A 43 1.53 15.17 -7.35
N SER A 44 0.66 16.17 -7.20
CA SER A 44 -0.41 16.25 -6.20
C SER A 44 -1.76 16.71 -6.77
N GLY A 45 -2.86 16.41 -6.05
CA GLY A 45 -4.24 16.76 -6.43
C GLY A 45 -5.17 15.56 -6.62
N GLY A 46 -6.49 15.81 -6.73
CA GLY A 46 -7.51 14.75 -6.71
C GLY A 46 -7.65 13.93 -8.01
N PHE A 47 -7.31 14.51 -9.17
CA PHE A 47 -7.34 13.81 -10.45
C PHE A 47 -6.08 12.93 -10.61
N LYS A 48 -6.25 11.70 -11.10
CA LYS A 48 -5.16 10.74 -11.32
C LYS A 48 -5.25 10.09 -12.70
N TRP A 49 -4.16 10.13 -13.45
CA TRP A 49 -3.96 9.31 -14.66
C TRP A 49 -2.94 8.22 -14.37
N GLY A 50 -3.21 6.99 -14.81
CA GLY A 50 -2.39 5.82 -14.49
C GLY A 50 -1.78 5.16 -15.73
N VAL A 51 -0.50 4.81 -15.67
CA VAL A 51 0.20 4.03 -16.72
C VAL A 51 1.18 3.05 -16.07
N LYS A 52 1.47 1.92 -16.72
CA LYS A 52 2.46 0.94 -16.22
C LYS A 52 3.77 1.10 -16.98
N ILE A 53 4.85 1.51 -16.30
CA ILE A 53 6.18 1.68 -16.90
C ILE A 53 7.13 0.65 -16.28
N GLN A 54 7.69 -0.22 -17.13
CA GLN A 54 8.55 -1.34 -16.71
C GLN A 54 7.94 -2.17 -15.56
N GLY A 55 6.67 -2.51 -15.65
CA GLY A 55 6.00 -3.31 -14.63
C GLY A 55 5.48 -2.53 -13.41
N VAL A 56 5.93 -1.30 -13.19
CA VAL A 56 5.54 -0.49 -12.04
C VAL A 56 4.35 0.41 -12.42
N PRO A 57 3.28 0.48 -11.62
CA PRO A 57 2.20 1.46 -11.80
C PRO A 57 2.68 2.89 -11.49
N TRP A 58 2.46 3.82 -12.41
CA TRP A 58 2.73 5.25 -12.28
C TRP A 58 1.41 6.02 -12.25
N HIS A 59 1.25 6.89 -11.27
CA HIS A 59 0.09 7.75 -11.10
C HIS A 59 0.50 9.21 -11.22
N PHE A 60 -0.01 9.87 -12.26
CA PHE A 60 0.23 11.28 -12.55
C PHE A 60 -0.90 12.15 -12.05
N HIS A 61 -0.54 13.24 -11.41
CA HIS A 61 -1.45 14.25 -10.87
C HIS A 61 -1.26 15.59 -11.59
N PRO A 62 -2.29 16.47 -11.58
CA PRO A 62 -2.28 17.70 -12.38
C PRO A 62 -1.29 18.77 -11.90
N VAL A 63 -0.81 18.68 -10.66
CA VAL A 63 0.18 19.62 -10.12
C VAL A 63 1.51 18.88 -10.00
N PRO A 64 2.56 19.22 -10.77
CA PRO A 64 3.83 18.49 -10.80
C PRO A 64 4.72 18.84 -9.61
N PHE A 65 4.22 18.69 -8.38
CA PHE A 65 5.00 18.85 -7.16
C PHE A 65 5.12 17.53 -6.42
N GLY A 66 6.36 17.09 -6.24
CA GLY A 66 6.71 15.87 -5.51
C GLY A 66 6.71 14.61 -6.37
N VAL A 67 7.57 13.68 -5.97
CA VAL A 67 7.62 12.31 -6.46
C VAL A 67 7.56 11.40 -5.23
N TYR A 68 6.73 10.36 -5.30
CA TYR A 68 6.65 9.34 -4.26
C TYR A 68 6.87 7.97 -4.88
N ALA A 69 8.03 7.43 -4.58
CA ALA A 69 8.34 6.04 -4.81
C ALA A 69 7.89 5.20 -3.61
N TYR A 70 6.84 4.39 -3.79
CA TYR A 70 6.47 3.41 -2.79
C TYR A 70 7.30 2.16 -3.03
N LEU A 71 8.11 1.78 -2.05
CA LEU A 71 8.95 0.60 -2.13
C LEU A 71 8.14 -0.63 -1.70
N GLN A 72 8.16 -1.65 -2.55
CA GLN A 72 7.79 -3.01 -2.15
C GLN A 72 8.89 -3.51 -1.21
N SER A 73 8.50 -4.33 -0.22
CA SER A 73 9.37 -4.76 0.86
C SER A 73 10.78 -5.08 0.39
N ALA A 74 11.77 -4.31 0.82
CA ALA A 74 13.16 -4.61 0.52
C ALA A 74 13.75 -5.39 1.69
N THR A 75 14.55 -6.41 1.40
CA THR A 75 15.39 -7.03 2.42
C THR A 75 16.16 -5.94 3.15
N PRO A 76 16.15 -5.89 4.50
CA PRO A 76 16.88 -4.87 5.25
C PRO A 76 18.38 -4.85 4.94
N GLU A 77 18.93 -5.98 4.46
CA GLU A 77 20.32 -6.10 4.09
C GLU A 77 20.70 -5.08 3.01
N ARG A 78 21.68 -4.23 3.34
CA ARG A 78 22.21 -3.16 2.47
C ARG A 78 21.18 -2.12 2.04
N LEU A 79 19.98 -2.13 2.60
CA LEU A 79 18.93 -1.18 2.28
C LEU A 79 19.40 0.29 2.42
N PRO A 80 20.13 0.69 3.48
CA PRO A 80 20.70 2.03 3.57
C PRO A 80 21.65 2.38 2.42
N ARG A 81 22.45 1.42 1.95
CA ARG A 81 23.36 1.64 0.81
C ARG A 81 22.58 1.79 -0.49
N LYS A 82 21.58 0.92 -0.72
CA LYS A 82 20.72 0.99 -1.91
C LYS A 82 20.00 2.34 -1.98
N ILE A 83 19.35 2.77 -0.88
CA ILE A 83 18.68 4.07 -0.80
C ILE A 83 19.66 5.21 -0.98
N SER A 84 20.83 5.18 -0.33
CA SER A 84 21.83 6.23 -0.47
C SER A 84 22.27 6.41 -1.92
N VAL A 85 22.57 5.31 -2.63
CA VAL A 85 22.94 5.35 -4.05
C VAL A 85 21.81 5.95 -4.89
N THR A 86 20.57 5.51 -4.66
CA THR A 86 19.40 6.07 -5.36
C THR A 86 19.25 7.57 -5.09
N CYS A 87 19.27 8.01 -3.84
CA CYS A 87 19.13 9.42 -3.47
C CYS A 87 20.24 10.29 -4.08
N LEU A 88 21.50 9.82 -4.04
CA LEU A 88 22.64 10.53 -4.63
C LEU A 88 22.52 10.64 -6.15
N ALA A 89 22.10 9.57 -6.83
CA ALA A 89 21.91 9.58 -8.27
C ALA A 89 20.77 10.52 -8.69
N THR A 90 19.66 10.52 -7.94
CA THR A 90 18.54 11.44 -8.16
C THR A 90 18.97 12.90 -7.96
N LEU A 91 19.75 13.19 -6.92
CA LEU A 91 20.32 14.53 -6.71
C LEU A 91 21.27 14.93 -7.85
N ALA A 92 22.13 14.02 -8.30
CA ALA A 92 23.04 14.26 -9.42
C ALA A 92 22.26 14.56 -10.72
N ALA A 93 21.15 13.86 -10.97
CA ALA A 93 20.28 14.17 -12.11
C ALA A 93 19.64 15.56 -11.99
N ASN A 94 19.24 15.99 -10.79
CA ASN A 94 18.74 17.33 -10.57
C ASN A 94 19.81 18.40 -10.88
N ILE A 95 21.05 18.17 -10.45
CA ILE A 95 22.19 19.06 -10.73
C ILE A 95 22.52 19.06 -12.23
N ALA A 96 22.48 17.91 -12.89
CA ALA A 96 22.70 17.81 -14.33
C ALA A 96 21.66 18.58 -15.14
N MET A 97 20.39 18.60 -14.69
CA MET A 97 19.35 19.44 -15.32
C MET A 97 19.60 20.93 -15.12
N VAL A 98 20.07 21.35 -13.94
CA VAL A 98 20.50 22.74 -13.70
C VAL A 98 21.64 23.11 -14.63
N TRP A 99 22.65 22.25 -14.74
CA TRP A 99 23.79 22.43 -15.64
C TRP A 99 23.35 22.52 -17.11
N ALA A 100 22.41 21.67 -17.54
CA ALA A 100 21.84 21.69 -18.88
C ALA A 100 21.09 23.01 -19.15
N LEU A 101 20.29 23.48 -18.19
CA LEU A 101 19.64 24.79 -18.30
C LEU A 101 20.67 25.92 -18.44
N THR A 102 21.77 25.91 -17.68
CA THR A 102 22.74 27.00 -17.73
C THR A 102 23.63 27.02 -18.98
N HIS A 103 23.86 25.87 -19.62
CA HIS A 103 24.81 25.76 -20.74
C HIS A 103 24.21 25.40 -22.08
N ILE A 104 23.11 24.64 -22.11
CA ILE A 104 22.47 24.21 -23.35
C ILE A 104 21.37 25.20 -23.74
N TRP A 105 20.59 25.68 -22.78
CA TRP A 105 19.47 26.60 -23.06
C TRP A 105 19.90 27.87 -23.82
N PRO A 106 21.01 28.55 -23.46
CA PRO A 106 21.45 29.74 -24.20
C PRO A 106 21.84 29.44 -25.67
N LEU A 107 22.18 28.19 -26.00
CA LEU A 107 22.47 27.78 -27.37
C LEU A 107 21.21 27.57 -28.22
N LEU A 108 20.06 27.44 -27.57
CA LEU A 108 18.75 27.26 -28.21
C LEU A 108 17.97 28.58 -28.32
N GLU A 109 18.36 29.60 -27.57
CA GLU A 109 17.75 30.93 -27.66
C GLU A 109 18.18 31.64 -28.95
N ASP A 110 17.25 32.38 -29.55
CA ASP A 110 17.53 33.20 -30.72
C ASP A 110 18.54 34.30 -30.32
N PRO A 111 19.73 34.36 -30.94
CA PRO A 111 20.69 35.42 -30.66
C PRO A 111 20.13 36.82 -30.85
N ALA A 112 19.10 37.00 -31.70
CA ALA A 112 18.43 38.28 -31.89
C ALA A 112 17.62 38.72 -30.65
N ALA A 113 17.11 37.77 -29.85
CA ALA A 113 16.38 38.06 -28.61
C ALA A 113 17.31 38.62 -27.52
N HIS A 114 18.58 38.20 -27.48
CA HIS A 114 19.57 38.70 -26.51
C HIS A 114 19.85 40.19 -26.63
N ALA A 115 19.68 40.78 -27.82
CA ALA A 115 19.88 42.21 -28.04
C ALA A 115 18.82 43.08 -27.34
N TYR A 116 17.62 42.52 -27.08
CA TYR A 116 16.50 43.25 -26.50
C TYR A 116 16.27 42.95 -25.01
N GLU A 117 16.47 41.69 -24.59
CA GLU A 117 16.13 41.26 -23.22
C GLU A 117 17.37 41.07 -22.32
N GLY A 118 18.57 41.22 -22.88
CA GLY A 118 19.83 40.90 -22.21
C GLY A 118 20.25 39.44 -22.42
N PRO A 119 21.38 39.01 -21.82
CA PRO A 119 22.00 37.72 -22.11
C PRO A 119 21.26 36.50 -21.54
N THR A 120 20.18 36.70 -20.78
CA THR A 120 19.44 35.60 -20.13
C THR A 120 17.94 35.86 -20.16
N SER A 121 17.17 34.98 -20.80
CA SER A 121 15.71 35.05 -20.79
C SER A 121 15.14 34.99 -19.36
N PRO A 122 14.10 35.79 -19.04
CA PRO A 122 13.35 35.67 -17.79
C PRO A 122 12.82 34.25 -17.53
N ILE A 123 12.47 33.49 -18.58
CA ILE A 123 12.02 32.10 -18.48
C ILE A 123 13.13 31.24 -17.88
N LEU A 124 14.36 31.38 -18.39
CA LEU A 124 15.51 30.62 -17.90
C LEU A 124 15.80 30.95 -16.44
N VAL A 125 15.83 32.23 -16.07
CA VAL A 125 16.11 32.67 -14.69
C VAL A 125 15.06 32.12 -13.72
N TYR A 126 13.77 32.23 -14.07
CA TYR A 126 12.69 31.72 -13.24
C TYR A 126 12.76 30.19 -13.07
N THR A 127 12.95 29.48 -14.19
CA THR A 127 13.05 28.01 -14.21
C THR A 127 14.25 27.51 -13.40
N LEU A 128 15.39 28.17 -13.55
CA LEU A 128 16.61 27.90 -12.80
C LEU A 128 16.39 28.13 -11.30
N ALA A 129 15.78 29.26 -10.92
CA ALA A 129 15.48 29.59 -9.53
C ALA A 129 14.56 28.53 -8.89
N LEU A 130 13.48 28.15 -9.57
CA LEU A 130 12.60 27.07 -9.10
C LEU A 130 13.36 25.76 -8.89
N ARG A 131 14.25 25.39 -9.82
CA ARG A 131 15.00 24.14 -9.69
C ARG A 131 16.02 24.17 -8.58
N VAL A 132 16.71 25.29 -8.39
CA VAL A 132 17.64 25.47 -7.26
C VAL A 132 16.87 25.38 -5.94
N ILE A 133 15.72 26.04 -5.82
CA ILE A 133 14.87 25.97 -4.62
C ILE A 133 14.43 24.53 -4.34
N ASP A 134 13.98 23.79 -5.36
CA ASP A 134 13.58 22.40 -5.22
C ASP A 134 14.74 21.50 -4.77
N ILE A 135 15.95 21.67 -5.32
CA ILE A 135 17.14 20.94 -4.88
C ILE A 135 17.45 21.25 -3.40
N LEU A 136 17.45 22.53 -3.02
CA LEU A 136 17.70 22.94 -1.64
C LEU A 136 16.66 22.34 -0.70
N PHE A 137 15.38 22.36 -1.08
CA PHE A 137 14.30 21.78 -0.30
C PHE A 137 14.45 20.25 -0.16
N GLN A 138 14.81 19.54 -1.23
CA GLN A 138 15.08 18.11 -1.18
C GLN A 138 16.28 17.75 -0.32
N LEU A 139 17.27 18.65 -0.17
CA LEU A 139 18.43 18.46 0.70
C LEU A 139 18.15 18.74 2.18
N LEU A 140 17.10 19.49 2.52
CA LEU A 140 16.73 19.75 3.91
C LEU A 140 16.29 18.45 4.58
N PRO A 141 16.87 18.04 5.74
CA PRO A 141 16.51 16.79 6.40
C PRO A 141 15.18 16.91 7.16
N THR A 142 14.08 17.03 6.44
CA THR A 142 12.73 17.20 6.98
C THR A 142 11.74 16.16 6.43
N ASN A 143 10.56 16.10 7.03
CA ASN A 143 9.39 15.44 6.44
C ASN A 143 8.55 16.48 5.69
N VAL A 144 7.95 16.06 4.59
CA VAL A 144 6.98 16.83 3.84
C VAL A 144 5.63 16.12 3.90
N VAL A 145 4.54 16.89 4.02
CA VAL A 145 3.18 16.34 4.00
C VAL A 145 2.63 16.49 2.60
N VAL A 146 2.33 15.38 1.93
CA VAL A 146 1.66 15.41 0.63
C VAL A 146 0.49 14.44 0.63
N ASP A 147 -0.69 15.01 0.37
CA ASP A 147 -1.99 14.33 0.44
C ASP A 147 -2.19 13.55 1.75
N GLY A 148 -1.80 14.18 2.86
CA GLY A 148 -1.94 13.62 4.21
C GLY A 148 -0.87 12.59 4.61
N LEU A 149 0.06 12.25 3.72
CA LEU A 149 1.16 11.34 4.03
C LEU A 149 2.45 12.11 4.34
N TYR A 150 3.13 11.71 5.42
CA TYR A 150 4.45 12.25 5.78
C TYR A 150 5.54 11.50 5.02
N ALA A 151 6.19 12.13 4.05
CA ALA A 151 7.32 11.55 3.33
C ALA A 151 8.62 12.24 3.73
N PRO A 152 9.73 11.51 3.96
CA PRO A 152 11.03 12.13 4.15
C PRO A 152 11.55 12.69 2.83
N THR A 153 12.26 13.83 2.88
CA THR A 153 13.02 14.34 1.74
C THR A 153 14.25 13.46 1.45
N LEU A 154 14.87 13.62 0.28
CA LEU A 154 16.12 12.92 -0.06
C LEU A 154 17.23 13.19 0.97
N GLY A 155 17.35 14.43 1.44
CA GLY A 155 18.32 14.82 2.46
C GLY A 155 18.08 14.11 3.79
N LYS A 156 16.81 13.97 4.20
CA LYS A 156 16.46 13.22 5.40
C LYS A 156 16.82 11.74 5.25
N LEU A 157 16.43 11.12 4.13
CA LEU A 157 16.77 9.73 3.82
C LEU A 157 18.28 9.48 3.83
N LEU A 158 19.06 10.38 3.23
CA LEU A 158 20.52 10.29 3.22
C LEU A 158 21.09 10.39 4.63
N VAL A 159 20.67 11.38 5.43
CA VAL A 159 21.14 11.52 6.82
C VAL A 159 20.81 10.28 7.65
N GLU A 160 19.60 9.73 7.50
CA GLU A 160 19.19 8.52 8.23
C GLU A 160 19.93 7.27 7.78
N CYS A 161 20.21 7.12 6.48
CA CYS A 161 21.07 6.05 5.98
C CYS A 161 22.49 6.15 6.56
N LEU A 162 23.06 7.35 6.62
CA LEU A 162 24.41 7.60 7.09
C LEU A 162 24.55 7.45 8.61
N THR A 163 23.52 7.85 9.36
CA THR A 163 23.51 7.80 10.83
C THR A 163 23.00 6.47 11.40
N GLY A 164 22.41 5.61 10.55
CA GLY A 164 21.78 4.37 11.00
C GLY A 164 20.40 4.57 11.64
N ALA A 165 19.83 5.77 11.60
CA ALA A 165 18.52 6.11 12.20
C ALA A 165 17.30 5.67 11.34
N TYR A 166 17.53 4.86 10.31
CA TYR A 166 16.57 4.56 9.24
C TYR A 166 15.27 3.81 9.59
N PRO A 167 15.13 3.03 10.69
CA PRO A 167 13.88 2.28 10.93
C PRO A 167 12.64 3.15 11.19
N ARG A 168 12.79 4.34 11.79
CA ARG A 168 11.67 5.03 12.47
C ARG A 168 10.84 5.96 11.60
N SER A 169 11.40 6.49 10.51
CA SER A 169 10.76 7.54 9.70
C SER A 169 10.35 7.07 8.31
N TRP A 170 10.77 5.86 7.91
CA TRP A 170 10.54 5.35 6.56
C TRP A 170 9.20 4.65 6.37
N GLY A 171 8.37 4.58 7.41
CA GLY A 171 7.07 3.88 7.39
C GLY A 171 6.12 4.33 6.27
N ALA A 172 6.23 5.57 5.80
CA ALA A 172 5.43 6.05 4.66
C ALA A 172 5.96 5.60 3.29
N ILE A 173 7.26 5.31 3.19
CA ILE A 173 7.93 4.85 1.95
C ILE A 173 7.86 3.32 1.85
N PHE A 174 8.08 2.62 2.96
CA PHE A 174 7.92 1.18 3.03
C PHE A 174 6.50 0.85 3.44
N TYR A 175 5.72 0.42 2.44
CA TYR A 175 4.36 -0.07 2.63
C TYR A 175 4.26 -1.04 3.81
N VAL A 176 5.25 -1.93 3.95
CA VAL A 176 5.32 -2.89 5.05
C VAL A 176 5.52 -2.21 6.40
N TRP A 177 6.45 -1.28 6.57
CA TRP A 177 6.75 -0.74 7.91
C TRP A 177 5.63 0.15 8.48
N GLY A 178 4.90 0.87 7.62
CA GLY A 178 3.77 1.69 8.06
C GLY A 178 2.51 0.87 8.33
N LEU A 179 2.20 -0.10 7.45
CA LEU A 179 0.94 -0.85 7.54
C LEU A 179 1.06 -2.10 8.39
N TYR A 180 2.25 -2.69 8.52
CA TYR A 180 2.43 -3.92 9.28
C TYR A 180 2.01 -3.78 10.75
N PRO A 181 2.43 -2.74 11.48
CA PRO A 181 1.96 -2.53 12.85
C PRO A 181 0.45 -2.32 12.93
N GLN A 182 -0.15 -1.59 11.97
CA GLN A 182 -1.60 -1.39 11.93
C GLN A 182 -2.33 -2.72 11.73
N MET A 183 -1.83 -3.55 10.82
CA MET A 183 -2.39 -4.87 10.56
C MET A 183 -2.23 -5.82 11.77
N VAL A 184 -1.07 -5.82 12.44
CA VAL A 184 -0.85 -6.66 13.64
C VAL A 184 -1.61 -6.11 14.86
N SER A 185 -1.83 -4.79 14.96
CA SER A 185 -2.54 -4.20 16.10
C SER A 185 -3.99 -4.64 16.24
N ARG A 186 -4.60 -5.19 15.17
CA ARG A 186 -5.92 -5.83 15.21
C ARG A 186 -5.90 -7.14 16.02
N TYR A 187 -4.73 -7.76 16.16
CA TYR A 187 -4.51 -9.00 16.90
C TYR A 187 -3.85 -8.73 18.25
N GLU A 188 -2.89 -7.81 18.29
CA GLU A 188 -2.12 -7.46 19.48
C GLU A 188 -2.02 -5.93 19.63
N PRO A 189 -2.96 -5.31 20.36
CA PRO A 189 -2.96 -3.86 20.57
C PRO A 189 -1.63 -3.37 21.15
N GLY A 190 -1.04 -2.34 20.55
CA GLY A 190 0.25 -1.79 20.97
C GLY A 190 1.48 -2.43 20.32
N ALA A 191 1.31 -3.42 19.43
CA ALA A 191 2.40 -4.00 18.66
C ALA A 191 3.25 -2.93 17.96
N GLN A 192 4.57 -3.02 18.11
CA GLN A 192 5.56 -2.14 17.48
C GLN A 192 6.31 -2.91 16.40
N PHE A 193 6.70 -2.23 15.32
CA PHE A 193 7.45 -2.88 14.25
C PHE A 193 8.83 -3.34 14.74
N GLU A 194 9.50 -2.54 15.56
CA GLU A 194 10.87 -2.80 16.03
C GLU A 194 10.99 -4.10 16.84
N THR A 195 9.91 -4.50 17.51
CA THR A 195 9.84 -5.76 18.27
C THR A 195 9.23 -6.92 17.48
N SER A 196 8.80 -6.67 16.24
CA SER A 196 8.19 -7.68 15.38
C SER A 196 9.23 -8.71 14.94
N TRP A 197 8.79 -9.95 14.75
CA TRP A 197 9.61 -10.96 14.07
C TRP A 197 10.03 -10.46 12.69
N LEU A 198 9.13 -9.77 11.97
CA LEU A 198 9.40 -9.28 10.61
C LEU A 198 10.58 -8.30 10.54
N ALA A 199 10.76 -7.44 11.55
CA ALA A 199 11.90 -6.54 11.62
C ALA A 199 13.25 -7.27 11.72
N ASN A 200 13.25 -8.50 12.23
CA ASN A 200 14.41 -9.34 12.42
C ASN A 200 14.42 -10.56 11.47
N ALA A 201 13.55 -10.56 10.46
CA ALA A 201 13.41 -11.70 9.56
C ALA A 201 14.68 -11.90 8.70
N SER A 202 15.05 -13.16 8.49
CA SER A 202 16.19 -13.53 7.65
C SER A 202 15.93 -13.21 6.17
N PRO A 203 16.97 -13.10 5.31
CA PRO A 203 16.78 -12.94 3.87
C PRO A 203 15.89 -14.03 3.25
N GLU A 204 16.02 -15.28 3.71
CA GLU A 204 15.20 -16.41 3.27
C GLU A 204 13.73 -16.22 3.64
N GLU A 205 13.46 -15.76 4.87
CA GLU A 205 12.11 -15.46 5.33
C GLU A 205 11.47 -14.31 4.55
N TRP A 206 12.25 -13.25 4.27
CA TRP A 206 11.81 -12.16 3.41
C TRP A 206 11.47 -12.62 2.00
N ASN A 207 12.34 -13.44 1.39
CA ASN A 207 12.07 -14.02 0.07
C ASN A 207 10.81 -14.90 0.09
N LEU A 208 10.60 -15.65 1.18
CA LEU A 208 9.42 -16.50 1.35
C LEU A 208 8.14 -15.66 1.43
N ILE A 209 8.15 -14.56 2.19
CA ILE A 209 7.03 -13.60 2.26
C ILE A 209 6.74 -12.99 0.89
N GLN A 210 7.77 -12.43 0.23
CA GLN A 210 7.61 -11.79 -1.08
C GLN A 210 7.07 -12.76 -2.13
N SER A 211 7.58 -14.00 -2.15
CA SER A 211 7.10 -15.02 -3.07
C SER A 211 5.67 -15.45 -2.75
N ALA A 212 5.29 -15.55 -1.47
CA ALA A 212 3.91 -15.85 -1.11
C ALA A 212 2.97 -14.71 -1.51
N GLU A 213 3.34 -13.45 -1.30
CA GLU A 213 2.54 -12.32 -1.77
C GLU A 213 2.39 -12.30 -3.30
N ALA A 214 3.43 -12.67 -4.04
CA ALA A 214 3.36 -12.82 -5.50
C ALA A 214 2.37 -13.92 -5.89
N ASP A 215 2.46 -15.10 -5.28
CA ASP A 215 1.52 -16.20 -5.51
C ASP A 215 0.08 -15.78 -5.24
N CYS A 216 -0.17 -15.07 -4.14
CA CYS A 216 -1.49 -14.57 -3.79
C CYS A 216 -2.04 -13.61 -4.87
N ARG A 217 -1.21 -12.69 -5.38
CA ARG A 217 -1.61 -11.77 -6.47
C ARG A 217 -1.88 -12.49 -7.78
N GLU A 218 -1.19 -13.60 -8.02
CA GLU A 218 -1.34 -14.43 -9.22
C GLU A 218 -2.45 -15.49 -9.09
N GLY A 219 -3.16 -15.52 -7.95
CA GLY A 219 -4.20 -16.52 -7.68
C GLY A 219 -3.66 -17.94 -7.41
N GLN A 220 -2.35 -18.08 -7.17
CA GLN A 220 -1.68 -19.35 -6.87
C GLN A 220 -1.82 -19.70 -5.37
N TYR A 221 -3.06 -19.76 -4.87
CA TYR A 221 -3.33 -19.85 -3.42
C TYR A 221 -2.77 -21.10 -2.75
N ALA A 222 -2.69 -22.24 -3.44
CA ALA A 222 -2.08 -23.45 -2.88
C ALA A 222 -0.59 -23.23 -2.53
N SER A 223 0.16 -22.59 -3.44
CA SER A 223 1.57 -22.26 -3.23
C SER A 223 1.74 -21.19 -2.15
N PHE A 224 0.86 -20.18 -2.11
CA PHE A 224 0.81 -19.20 -1.02
C PHE A 224 0.67 -19.88 0.36
N MET A 225 -0.26 -20.84 0.49
CA MET A 225 -0.52 -21.55 1.74
C MET A 225 0.69 -22.36 2.20
N GLU A 226 1.34 -23.09 1.29
CA GLU A 226 2.56 -23.85 1.61
C GLU A 226 3.66 -22.93 2.16
N LYS A 227 3.83 -21.74 1.57
CA LYS A 227 4.82 -20.76 2.02
C LYS A 227 4.47 -20.16 3.37
N MET A 228 3.20 -19.87 3.64
CA MET A 228 2.74 -19.41 4.95
C MET A 228 2.90 -20.48 6.04
N GLU A 229 2.65 -21.75 5.72
CA GLU A 229 2.90 -22.86 6.65
C GLU A 229 4.39 -23.00 7.01
N LYS A 230 5.29 -22.82 6.03
CA LYS A 230 6.73 -22.75 6.29
C LYS A 230 7.09 -21.59 7.21
N LEU A 231 6.47 -20.42 7.05
CA LEU A 231 6.66 -19.29 7.98
C LEU A 231 6.12 -19.59 9.38
N LEU A 232 4.99 -20.28 9.50
CA LEU A 232 4.41 -20.67 10.80
C LEU A 232 5.28 -21.68 11.57
N ALA A 233 6.20 -22.37 10.92
CA ALA A 233 7.19 -23.22 11.59
C ALA A 233 8.28 -22.42 12.32
N ASN A 234 8.33 -21.09 12.13
CA ASN A 234 9.30 -20.24 12.80
C ASN A 234 9.00 -20.06 14.29
N PRO A 235 9.91 -20.45 15.20
CA PRO A 235 9.68 -20.32 16.64
C PRO A 235 9.65 -18.87 17.14
N ASN A 236 10.15 -17.91 16.36
CA ASN A 236 10.13 -16.49 16.71
C ASN A 236 8.77 -15.83 16.40
N LEU A 237 7.95 -16.45 15.54
CA LEU A 237 6.63 -15.96 15.20
C LEU A 237 5.61 -16.33 16.30
N LYS A 238 5.28 -15.36 17.14
CA LYS A 238 4.40 -15.52 18.31
C LYS A 238 3.29 -14.47 18.35
N GLY A 239 2.36 -14.61 19.29
CA GLY A 239 1.35 -13.60 19.60
C GLY A 239 0.53 -13.17 18.38
N GLY A 240 0.36 -11.85 18.23
CA GLY A 240 -0.46 -11.25 17.18
C GLY A 240 0.05 -11.51 15.76
N GLU A 241 1.37 -11.63 15.56
CA GLU A 241 1.94 -11.91 14.24
C GLU A 241 1.58 -13.32 13.76
N ARG A 242 1.68 -14.31 14.67
CA ARG A 242 1.24 -15.68 14.38
C ARG A 242 -0.24 -15.73 14.10
N ALA A 243 -1.03 -15.10 14.98
CA ALA A 243 -2.49 -15.05 14.84
C ALA A 243 -2.90 -14.44 13.49
N ARG A 244 -2.21 -13.37 13.06
CA ARG A 244 -2.46 -12.72 11.77
C ARG A 244 -2.21 -13.64 10.57
N ILE A 245 -1.11 -14.41 10.56
CA ILE A 245 -0.83 -15.31 9.43
C ILE A 245 -1.89 -16.41 9.35
N LEU A 246 -2.22 -17.04 10.49
CA LEU A 246 -3.25 -18.09 10.57
C LEU A 246 -4.63 -17.57 10.16
N ASP A 247 -5.02 -16.39 10.66
CA ASP A 247 -6.27 -15.74 10.31
C ASP A 247 -6.30 -15.37 8.83
N GLY A 248 -5.23 -14.79 8.27
CA GLY A 248 -5.14 -14.47 6.84
C GLY A 248 -5.27 -15.70 5.94
N MET A 249 -4.67 -16.83 6.30
CA MET A 249 -4.86 -18.10 5.61
C MET A 249 -6.32 -18.57 5.68
N ALA A 250 -6.94 -18.49 6.87
CA ALA A 250 -8.34 -18.84 7.05
C ALA A 250 -9.32 -17.91 6.30
N THR A 251 -9.05 -16.60 6.26
CA THR A 251 -9.86 -15.62 5.55
C THR A 251 -9.76 -15.81 4.03
N MET A 252 -8.58 -16.14 3.49
CA MET A 252 -8.40 -16.38 2.05
C MET A 252 -9.40 -17.42 1.51
N MET A 253 -9.72 -18.43 2.33
CA MET A 253 -10.72 -19.47 2.01
C MET A 253 -12.13 -18.94 1.83
N LEU A 254 -12.51 -17.93 2.60
CA LEU A 254 -13.82 -17.31 2.56
C LEU A 254 -13.99 -16.43 1.31
N HIS A 255 -12.89 -15.87 0.80
CA HIS A 255 -12.92 -14.96 -0.34
C HIS A 255 -12.74 -15.71 -1.68
N GLU A 256 -11.76 -16.61 -1.78
CA GLU A 256 -11.18 -16.97 -3.08
C GLU A 256 -11.62 -18.32 -3.68
N ARG A 257 -12.74 -18.89 -3.23
CA ARG A 257 -13.25 -20.22 -3.67
C ARG A 257 -12.17 -21.32 -3.71
N VAL A 258 -11.13 -21.18 -2.89
CA VAL A 258 -10.02 -22.13 -2.86
C VAL A 258 -10.54 -23.43 -2.27
N LYS A 259 -10.26 -24.55 -2.91
CA LYS A 259 -10.65 -25.89 -2.42
C LYS A 259 -9.66 -26.37 -1.36
N ILE A 260 -9.67 -25.76 -0.18
CA ILE A 260 -9.00 -26.30 1.02
C ILE A 260 -10.08 -26.91 1.93
N ASP A 261 -9.65 -27.87 2.73
CA ASP A 261 -10.43 -28.47 3.81
C ASP A 261 -10.85 -27.39 4.84
N LEU A 262 -12.18 -27.17 4.96
CA LEU A 262 -12.75 -26.23 5.94
C LEU A 262 -12.39 -26.59 7.39
N GLN A 263 -12.17 -27.88 7.70
CA GLN A 263 -11.74 -28.29 9.03
C GLN A 263 -10.32 -27.79 9.34
N LYS A 264 -9.45 -27.75 8.34
CA LYS A 264 -8.11 -27.17 8.47
C LYS A 264 -8.17 -25.67 8.73
N ALA A 265 -9.04 -24.94 8.03
CA ALA A 265 -9.26 -23.52 8.29
C ALA A 265 -9.84 -23.22 9.68
N LEU A 266 -10.76 -24.06 10.17
CA LEU A 266 -11.25 -23.99 11.55
C LEU A 266 -10.14 -24.28 12.57
N ALA A 267 -9.23 -25.22 12.29
CA ALA A 267 -8.08 -25.47 13.15
C ALA A 267 -7.15 -24.25 13.22
N TRP A 268 -6.86 -23.60 12.08
CA TRP A 268 -6.04 -22.38 12.05
C TRP A 268 -6.66 -21.24 12.85
N THR A 269 -7.96 -21.00 12.73
CA THR A 269 -8.62 -19.94 13.51
C THR A 269 -8.65 -20.23 15.00
N ARG A 270 -8.80 -21.50 15.43
CA ARG A 270 -8.67 -21.87 16.85
C ARG A 270 -7.26 -21.63 17.37
N GLU A 271 -6.25 -21.97 16.58
CA GLU A 271 -4.86 -21.70 16.93
C GLU A 271 -4.56 -20.20 16.97
N ALA A 272 -5.09 -19.43 16.02
CA ALA A 272 -4.98 -17.97 15.99
C ALA A 272 -5.63 -17.35 17.24
N GLN A 273 -6.82 -17.82 17.62
CA GLN A 273 -7.54 -17.39 18.80
C GLN A 273 -6.77 -17.72 20.08
N ALA A 274 -6.09 -18.88 20.14
CA ALA A 274 -5.23 -19.23 21.26
C ALA A 274 -4.00 -18.30 21.34
N ALA A 275 -3.45 -17.88 20.20
CA ALA A 275 -2.31 -16.95 20.13
C ALA A 275 -2.69 -15.50 20.44
N ALA A 276 -3.92 -15.07 20.12
CA ALA A 276 -4.43 -13.73 20.39
C ALA A 276 -5.90 -13.74 20.85
N PRO A 277 -6.20 -14.14 22.11
CA PRO A 277 -7.57 -14.36 22.59
C PRO A 277 -8.48 -13.13 22.56
N GLN A 278 -7.90 -11.93 22.61
CA GLN A 278 -8.62 -10.66 22.55
C GLN A 278 -9.05 -10.26 21.14
N ALA A 279 -8.44 -10.83 20.10
CA ALA A 279 -8.59 -10.36 18.72
C ALA A 279 -10.03 -10.56 18.22
N ILE A 280 -10.68 -9.45 17.87
CA ILE A 280 -12.08 -9.47 17.39
C ILE A 280 -12.16 -10.04 15.98
N THR A 281 -11.21 -9.68 15.11
CA THR A 281 -11.15 -10.11 13.71
C THR A 281 -11.13 -11.64 13.56
N ILE A 282 -10.42 -12.36 14.44
CA ILE A 282 -10.34 -13.84 14.41
C ILE A 282 -11.72 -14.47 14.68
N ARG A 283 -12.50 -13.88 15.59
CA ARG A 283 -13.87 -14.33 15.87
C ARG A 283 -14.76 -14.13 14.65
N GLY A 284 -14.57 -13.04 13.90
CA GLY A 284 -15.25 -12.81 12.62
C GLY A 284 -14.95 -13.91 11.61
N THR A 285 -13.67 -14.22 11.39
CA THR A 285 -13.25 -15.29 10.47
C THR A 285 -13.75 -16.67 10.94
N HIS A 286 -13.65 -16.96 12.24
CA HIS A 286 -14.12 -18.24 12.80
C HIS A 286 -15.63 -18.41 12.64
N GLY A 287 -16.41 -17.39 13.00
CA GLY A 287 -17.86 -17.39 12.82
C GLY A 287 -18.26 -17.57 11.35
N ALA A 288 -17.57 -16.90 10.42
CA ALA A 288 -17.81 -17.08 8.99
C ALA A 288 -17.52 -18.53 8.52
N LEU A 289 -16.45 -19.15 9.00
CA LEU A 289 -16.16 -20.57 8.73
C LEU A 289 -17.20 -21.52 9.35
N LEU A 290 -17.73 -21.19 10.54
CA LEU A 290 -18.84 -21.95 11.14
C LEU A 290 -20.09 -21.89 10.24
N VAL A 291 -20.39 -20.75 9.62
CA VAL A 291 -21.46 -20.65 8.60
C VAL A 291 -21.17 -21.57 7.42
N GLU A 292 -19.95 -21.55 6.88
CA GLU A 292 -19.58 -22.40 5.73
C GLU A 292 -19.61 -23.90 6.05
N THR A 293 -19.42 -24.29 7.31
CA THR A 293 -19.50 -25.69 7.76
C THR A 293 -20.88 -26.12 8.27
N GLY A 294 -21.86 -25.21 8.27
CA GLY A 294 -23.24 -25.51 8.68
C GLY A 294 -23.54 -25.38 10.18
N ALA A 295 -22.58 -24.91 10.98
CA ALA A 295 -22.75 -24.65 12.41
C ALA A 295 -23.43 -23.28 12.66
N TYR A 296 -24.62 -23.09 12.09
CA TYR A 296 -25.25 -21.75 11.99
C TYR A 296 -25.58 -21.10 13.33
N ALA A 297 -26.06 -21.88 14.31
CA ALA A 297 -26.43 -21.32 15.62
C ALA A 297 -25.23 -20.73 16.36
N GLU A 298 -24.12 -21.48 16.42
CA GLU A 298 -22.85 -21.03 17.00
C GLU A 298 -22.26 -19.84 16.23
N ALA A 299 -22.34 -19.89 14.89
CA ALA A 299 -21.90 -18.78 14.05
C ALA A 299 -22.68 -17.49 14.33
N ILE A 300 -24.01 -17.56 14.48
CA ILE A 300 -24.85 -16.40 14.77
C ILE A 300 -24.51 -15.79 16.13
N GLU A 301 -24.34 -16.64 17.15
CA GLU A 301 -23.91 -16.20 18.49
C GLU A 301 -22.56 -15.47 18.43
N MET A 302 -21.61 -16.00 17.66
CA MET A 302 -20.27 -15.43 17.53
C MET A 302 -20.22 -14.14 16.70
N LEU A 303 -20.98 -14.07 15.60
CA LEU A 303 -20.92 -12.95 14.64
C LEU A 303 -21.79 -11.77 15.05
N THR A 304 -22.92 -11.99 15.74
CA THR A 304 -23.86 -10.90 16.07
C THR A 304 -23.21 -9.76 16.87
N PRO A 305 -22.39 -10.00 17.92
CA PRO A 305 -21.72 -8.94 18.67
C PRO A 305 -20.78 -8.07 17.82
N LEU A 306 -20.30 -8.58 16.68
CA LEU A 306 -19.37 -7.90 15.78
C LEU A 306 -20.07 -6.90 14.84
N THR A 307 -21.40 -6.83 14.89
CA THR A 307 -22.21 -5.92 14.06
C THR A 307 -22.53 -4.59 14.75
N THR A 308 -22.07 -4.42 15.99
CA THR A 308 -22.28 -3.20 16.77
C THR A 308 -21.44 -2.03 16.25
N PRO A 309 -21.86 -0.76 16.43
CA PRO A 309 -21.09 0.42 16.00
C PRO A 309 -19.66 0.51 16.56
N ASP A 310 -19.39 -0.14 17.70
CA ASP A 310 -18.08 -0.15 18.35
C ASP A 310 -17.07 -1.08 17.65
N SER A 311 -17.54 -1.97 16.77
CA SER A 311 -16.68 -2.87 15.99
C SER A 311 -16.11 -2.16 14.76
N ASP A 312 -14.96 -2.64 14.25
CA ASP A 312 -14.38 -2.13 13.00
C ASP A 312 -15.37 -2.27 11.82
N GLU A 313 -15.35 -1.32 10.90
CA GLU A 313 -16.25 -1.34 9.74
C GLU A 313 -16.13 -2.63 8.93
N THR A 314 -14.91 -3.14 8.75
CA THR A 314 -14.64 -4.40 8.05
C THR A 314 -15.32 -5.57 8.76
N ASP A 315 -15.17 -5.64 10.08
CA ASP A 315 -15.72 -6.74 10.89
C ASP A 315 -17.25 -6.71 10.88
N ARG A 316 -17.88 -5.52 10.95
CA ARG A 316 -19.34 -5.36 10.83
C ARG A 316 -19.87 -5.83 9.49
N ILE A 317 -19.22 -5.43 8.40
CA ILE A 317 -19.63 -5.76 7.03
C ILE A 317 -19.55 -7.27 6.81
N ILE A 318 -18.38 -7.87 7.07
CA ILE A 318 -18.15 -9.29 6.83
C ILE A 318 -19.10 -10.12 7.71
N SER A 319 -19.23 -9.79 8.99
CA SER A 319 -20.14 -10.49 9.90
C SER A 319 -21.58 -10.40 9.44
N SER A 320 -22.04 -9.24 8.97
CA SER A 320 -23.39 -9.07 8.43
C SER A 320 -23.63 -9.90 7.17
N ILE A 321 -22.63 -9.99 6.27
CA ILE A 321 -22.73 -10.83 5.07
C ILE A 321 -22.91 -12.31 5.46
N PHE A 322 -22.09 -12.83 6.38
CA PHE A 322 -22.19 -14.23 6.79
C PHE A 322 -23.41 -14.53 7.68
N LEU A 323 -23.86 -13.58 8.50
CA LEU A 323 -25.13 -13.66 9.22
C LEU A 323 -26.32 -13.77 8.27
N ALA A 324 -26.29 -13.05 7.14
CA ALA A 324 -27.34 -13.17 6.13
C ALA A 324 -27.47 -14.61 5.63
N LYS A 325 -26.33 -15.24 5.29
CA LYS A 325 -26.28 -16.65 4.88
C LYS A 325 -26.75 -17.59 5.99
N ALA A 326 -26.31 -17.37 7.24
CA ALA A 326 -26.70 -18.22 8.36
C ALA A 326 -28.23 -18.18 8.63
N CYS A 327 -28.83 -16.98 8.64
CA CYS A 327 -30.27 -16.81 8.84
C CYS A 327 -31.09 -17.45 7.70
N ASP A 328 -30.67 -17.27 6.44
CA ASP A 328 -31.34 -17.89 5.29
C ASP A 328 -31.32 -19.42 5.39
N ARG A 329 -30.18 -20.00 5.79
CA ARG A 329 -30.04 -21.46 5.99
C ARG A 329 -30.84 -22.00 7.17
N GLN A 330 -31.24 -21.14 8.10
CA GLN A 330 -32.20 -21.45 9.17
C GLN A 330 -33.66 -21.21 8.76
N GLY A 331 -33.93 -20.79 7.53
CA GLY A 331 -35.28 -20.53 7.01
C GLY A 331 -35.81 -19.13 7.29
N ASP A 332 -34.97 -18.21 7.78
CA ASP A 332 -35.36 -16.81 8.03
C ASP A 332 -34.86 -15.89 6.91
N ALA A 333 -35.56 -15.97 5.77
CA ALA A 333 -35.28 -15.17 4.59
C ALA A 333 -35.38 -13.65 4.84
N HIS A 334 -36.25 -13.24 5.77
CA HIS A 334 -36.42 -11.82 6.10
C HIS A 334 -35.20 -11.27 6.85
N GLN A 335 -34.77 -11.97 7.90
CA GLN A 335 -33.59 -11.59 8.66
C GLN A 335 -32.33 -11.66 7.80
N ALA A 336 -32.26 -12.60 6.87
CA ALA A 336 -31.20 -12.67 5.89
C ALA A 336 -31.10 -11.39 5.03
N ALA A 337 -32.21 -10.94 4.47
CA ALA A 337 -32.26 -9.71 3.69
C ALA A 337 -31.87 -8.47 4.51
N LEU A 338 -32.33 -8.38 5.77
CA LEU A 338 -31.96 -7.30 6.67
C LEU A 338 -30.45 -7.25 6.95
N TRP A 339 -29.81 -8.41 7.19
CA TRP A 339 -28.37 -8.47 7.40
C TRP A 339 -27.58 -8.08 6.16
N LEU A 340 -28.02 -8.52 4.98
CA LEU A 340 -27.35 -8.15 3.73
C LEU A 340 -27.56 -6.67 3.37
N PHE A 341 -28.69 -6.08 3.75
CA PHE A 341 -28.92 -4.64 3.66
C PHE A 341 -27.99 -3.87 4.61
N ARG A 342 -27.83 -4.32 5.86
CA ARG A 342 -26.91 -3.72 6.84
C ARG A 342 -25.45 -3.77 6.40
N ALA A 343 -25.05 -4.83 5.69
CA ALA A 343 -23.72 -4.92 5.10
C ALA A 343 -23.45 -3.82 4.04
N GLY A 344 -24.49 -3.17 3.50
CA GLY A 344 -24.37 -2.15 2.46
C GLY A 344 -23.90 -2.71 1.12
N ASN A 345 -23.26 -1.88 0.30
CA ASN A 345 -22.60 -2.29 -0.96
C ASN A 345 -21.16 -1.77 -1.02
N PRO A 346 -20.28 -2.24 -0.13
CA PRO A 346 -18.90 -1.77 -0.06
C PRO A 346 -18.08 -2.29 -1.25
N GLU A 347 -17.40 -1.38 -1.96
CA GLU A 347 -16.65 -1.73 -3.17
C GLU A 347 -15.58 -2.82 -2.89
N HIS A 348 -14.93 -2.79 -1.72
CA HIS A 348 -13.91 -3.76 -1.32
C HIS A 348 -14.45 -5.18 -1.02
N PHE A 349 -15.75 -5.34 -0.72
CA PHE A 349 -16.36 -6.65 -0.43
C PHE A 349 -17.49 -7.01 -1.39
N LYS A 350 -17.58 -6.30 -2.52
CA LYS A 350 -18.63 -6.48 -3.51
C LYS A 350 -18.69 -7.91 -4.05
N GLU A 351 -17.54 -8.51 -4.34
CA GLU A 351 -17.47 -9.88 -4.84
C GLU A 351 -17.95 -10.90 -3.80
N LEU A 352 -17.48 -10.78 -2.55
CA LEU A 352 -17.92 -11.64 -1.44
C LEU A 352 -19.43 -11.47 -1.19
N ARG A 353 -19.93 -10.23 -1.14
CA ARG A 353 -21.34 -9.93 -0.97
C ARG A 353 -22.18 -10.56 -2.09
N ASN A 354 -21.76 -10.41 -3.34
CA ASN A 354 -22.47 -10.94 -4.50
C ASN A 354 -22.45 -12.47 -4.52
N ARG A 355 -21.32 -13.09 -4.15
CA ARG A 355 -21.23 -14.54 -3.95
C ARG A 355 -22.30 -14.98 -2.95
N ILE A 356 -22.32 -14.39 -1.77
CA ILE A 356 -23.25 -14.78 -0.71
C ILE A 356 -24.70 -14.51 -1.11
N LEU A 357 -25.01 -13.37 -1.74
CA LEU A 357 -26.33 -13.07 -2.29
C LEU A 357 -26.80 -14.16 -3.27
N SER A 358 -25.91 -14.62 -4.17
CA SER A 358 -26.25 -15.69 -5.12
C SER A 358 -26.45 -17.06 -4.48
N GLU A 359 -25.98 -17.24 -3.24
CA GLU A 359 -26.13 -18.47 -2.46
C GLU A 359 -27.37 -18.46 -1.54
N LEU A 360 -28.07 -17.32 -1.42
CA LEU A 360 -29.31 -17.21 -0.64
C LEU A 360 -30.50 -17.83 -1.37
N SER A 361 -31.56 -18.17 -0.63
CA SER A 361 -32.85 -18.60 -1.20
C SER A 361 -33.47 -17.54 -2.13
N PRO A 362 -34.28 -17.94 -3.13
CA PRO A 362 -35.01 -16.99 -3.98
C PRO A 362 -35.85 -15.98 -3.17
N GLU A 363 -36.43 -16.43 -2.06
CA GLU A 363 -37.25 -15.61 -1.15
C GLU A 363 -36.43 -14.51 -0.47
N ALA A 364 -35.20 -14.82 -0.04
CA ALA A 364 -34.29 -13.83 0.54
C ALA A 364 -33.75 -12.88 -0.54
N GLN A 365 -33.39 -13.39 -1.72
CA GLN A 365 -32.91 -12.57 -2.83
C GLN A 365 -33.94 -11.53 -3.27
N ALA A 366 -35.22 -11.91 -3.34
CA ALA A 366 -36.31 -11.02 -3.73
C ALA A 366 -36.53 -9.85 -2.76
N GLN A 367 -36.10 -9.97 -1.50
CA GLN A 367 -36.25 -8.95 -0.46
C GLN A 367 -35.05 -7.99 -0.36
N VAL A 368 -33.95 -8.28 -1.06
CA VAL A 368 -32.73 -7.44 -1.05
C VAL A 368 -32.77 -6.36 -2.13
N VAL A 369 -33.61 -6.55 -3.15
CA VAL A 369 -33.89 -5.59 -4.25
C VAL A 369 -34.81 -4.49 -3.75
#